data_AF-A0A2E3RKM5-F1
#
_entry.id   AF-A0A2E3RKM5-F1
#
_cell.length_a   1.000
_cell.length_b   1.000
_cell.length_c   1.000
_cell.angle_alpha   90.00
_cell.angle_beta   90.00
_cell.angle_gamma   90.00
#
_symmetry.space_group_name_H-M   'P 1'
#
loop_
_entity.id
_entity.type
_entity.pdbx_description
1 polymer ?
#
loop_
_entity_poly.entity_id
_entity_poly.type
_entity_poly.pdbx_seq_one_letter_code
_entity_poly.pdbx_strand_id
1 'polypeptide(L)' 'MKKVVAELTGWISTFVDLLKVLVTLGVVVGILFDDYFGVIGNIGEIMTKLGQEGLAGLVALVLIVSWYKTVK' A
#
# COMPACT_ATOMS: atom_id res chain seq x y z
N MET A 1 -28.26 -9.76 -6.62
CA MET A 1 -27.28 -8.89 -5.93
C MET A 1 -25.92 -9.57 -5.72
N LYS A 2 -25.82 -10.73 -5.04
CA LYS A 2 -24.54 -11.42 -4.80
C LYS A 2 -23.75 -11.77 -6.08
N LYS A 3 -24.43 -12.15 -7.17
CA LYS A 3 -23.80 -12.50 -8.45
C LYS A 3 -23.13 -11.30 -9.14
N VAL A 4 -23.80 -10.15 -9.18
CA VAL A 4 -23.26 -8.91 -9.76
C VAL A 4 -22.04 -8.42 -8.96
N VAL A 5 -22.12 -8.45 -7.63
CA VAL A 5 -20.97 -8.09 -6.77
C VAL A 5 -19.79 -9.05 -7.01
N ALA A 6 -20.05 -10.35 -7.12
CA ALA A 6 -19.01 -11.34 -7.40
C ALA A 6 -18.35 -11.15 -8.77
N GLU A 7 -19.13 -10.87 -9.82
CA GLU A 7 -18.62 -10.58 -11.16
C GLU A 7 -17.77 -9.30 -11.18
N LEU A 8 -18.22 -8.24 -10.49
CA LEU A 8 -17.46 -6.99 -10.35
C LEU A 8 -16.16 -7.19 -9.58
N THR A 9 -16.19 -7.90 -8.44
CA THR A 9 -14.98 -8.21 -7.67
C THR A 9 -14.01 -9.08 -8.48
N GLY A 10 -14.52 -10.04 -9.27
CA GLY A 10 -13.71 -10.85 -10.17
C GLY A 10 -12.99 -9.99 -11.23
N TRP A 11 -13.72 -9.09 -11.89
CA TRP A 11 -13.13 -8.18 -12.87
C TRP A 11 -12.09 -7.23 -12.24
N ILE A 12 -12.41 -6.66 -11.07
CA ILE A 12 -11.47 -5.80 -10.32
C ILE A 12 -10.21 -6.58 -9.94
N SER A 13 -10.35 -7.84 -9.50
CA SER A 13 -9.19 -8.68 -9.17
C SER A 13 -8.29 -8.87 -10.38
N THR A 14 -8.87 -9.24 -11.53
CA THR A 14 -8.09 -9.41 -12.77
C THR A 14 -7.40 -8.11 -13.17
N PHE A 15 -8.09 -6.98 -13.07
CA PHE A 15 -7.49 -5.68 -13.36
C PHE A 15 -6.31 -5.35 -12.42
N VAL A 16 -6.47 -5.60 -11.12
CA VAL A 16 -5.40 -5.43 -10.13
C VAL A 16 -4.23 -6.36 -10.41
N ASP A 17 -4.48 -7.60 -10.84
CA ASP A 17 -3.41 -8.54 -11.18
C ASP A 17 -2.60 -8.07 -12.41
N LEU A 18 -3.26 -7.48 -13.41
CA LEU A 18 -2.57 -6.85 -14.53
C LEU A 18 -1.69 -5.68 -14.06
N LEU A 19 -2.21 -4.83 -13.17
CA LEU A 19 -1.43 -3.71 -12.61
C LEU A 19 -0.20 -4.22 -11.84
N LYS A 20 -0.33 -5.31 -11.07
CA LYS A 20 0.83 -5.92 -10.37
C LYS A 20 1.93 -6.32 -11.35
N VAL A 21 1.57 -6.99 -12.44
CA VAL A 21 2.54 -7.40 -13.47
C VAL A 21 3.23 -6.19 -14.09
N LEU A 22 2.49 -5.11 -14.39
CA LEU A 22 3.06 -3.87 -14.90
C LEU A 22 4.02 -3.22 -13.91
N VAL A 23 3.67 -3.20 -12.62
CA VAL A 23 4.56 -2.69 -11.56
C VAL A 23 5.82 -3.56 -11.46
N THR A 24 5.69 -4.89 -11.47
CA THR A 24 6.84 -5.81 -11.45
C THR A 24 7.75 -5.59 -12.66
N LEU A 25 7.19 -5.44 -13.85
CA LEU A 25 7.96 -5.12 -15.06
C LEU A 25 8.66 -3.77 -14.92
N GLY A 26 7.95 -2.75 -14.41
CA GLY A 26 8.52 -1.43 -14.14
C GLY A 26 9.70 -1.48 -13.16
N VAL A 27 9.65 -2.33 -12.14
CA VAL A 27 10.77 -2.56 -11.21
C VAL A 27 11.93 -3.25 -11.92
N VAL A 28 11.69 -4.30 -12.71
CA VAL A 28 12.77 -4.99 -13.45
C VAL A 28 13.46 -4.02 -14.43
N VAL A 29 12.68 -3.26 -15.20
CA VAL A 29 13.21 -2.22 -16.09
C VAL A 29 13.96 -1.15 -15.29
N GLY A 30 13.41 -0.72 -14.15
CA GLY A 30 14.06 0.27 -13.31
C GLY A 30 15.42 -0.18 -12.76
N ILE A 31 15.58 -1.45 -12.43
CA ILE A 31 16.88 -2.00 -12.02
C ILE A 31 17.88 -1.99 -13.19
N LEU A 32 17.43 -2.27 -14.41
CA LEU A 32 18.30 -2.39 -15.58
C LEU A 32 18.62 -1.05 -16.25
N PHE A 33 17.74 -0.05 -16.11
CA PHE A 33 17.79 1.22 -16.85
C PHE A 33 17.60 2.45 -15.94
N ASP A 34 18.19 2.41 -14.75
CA ASP A 34 18.26 3.55 -13.80
C ASP A 34 16.88 4.19 -13.50
N ASP A 35 15.94 3.36 -13.08
CA ASP A 35 14.56 3.73 -12.72
C ASP A 35 13.80 4.54 -13.81
N TYR A 36 13.92 4.14 -15.08
CA TYR A 36 13.31 4.82 -16.24
C TYR A 36 11.82 5.20 -16.08
N PHE A 37 11.02 4.34 -15.43
CA PHE A 37 9.59 4.59 -15.19
C PHE A 37 9.30 5.21 -13.81
N GLY A 38 10.33 5.45 -12.99
CA GLY A 38 10.21 6.02 -11.64
C GLY A 38 9.52 5.11 -10.63
N VAL A 39 9.36 3.82 -10.92
CA VAL A 39 8.56 2.90 -10.11
C VAL A 39 9.24 2.64 -8.77
N ILE A 40 10.58 2.53 -8.76
CA ILE A 40 11.34 2.26 -7.55
C ILE A 40 11.30 3.49 -6.63
N GLY A 41 11.54 4.68 -7.18
CA GLY A 41 11.44 5.95 -6.45
C GLY A 41 10.05 6.18 -5.86
N ASN A 42 9.00 5.97 -6.65
CA ASN A 42 7.61 6.15 -6.20
C ASN A 42 7.22 5.15 -5.09
N ILE A 43 7.67 3.89 -5.18
CA ILE A 43 7.49 2.91 -4.10
C ILE A 43 8.23 3.38 -2.84
N GLY A 44 9.46 3.89 -2.97
CA GLY A 44 10.23 4.44 -1.85
C GLY A 44 9.53 5.61 -1.15
N GLU A 45 8.90 6.51 -1.92
CA GLU A 45 8.11 7.63 -1.38
C GLU A 45 6.89 7.13 -0.59
N ILE A 46 6.15 6.15 -1.14
CA ILE A 46 5.00 5.54 -0.45
C ILE A 46 5.47 4.88 0.86
N MET A 47 6.56 4.11 0.83
CA MET A 47 7.12 3.47 2.03
C MET A 47 7.55 4.49 3.08
N THR A 48 8.07 5.65 2.67
CA THR A 48 8.46 6.73 3.57
C THR A 48 7.25 7.38 4.23
N LYS A 49 6.19 7.65 3.46
CA LYS A 49 4.92 8.19 3.98
C LYS A 49 4.27 7.22 4.97
N LEU A 50 4.20 5.93 4.61
CA LEU A 50 3.73 4.88 5.51
C LEU A 50 4.58 4.75 6.77
N GLY A 51 5.89 4.97 6.68
CA GLY A 51 6.78 5.00 7.84
C GLY A 51 6.44 6.12 8.81
N GLN A 52 6.33 7.36 8.32
CA GLN A 52 6.04 8.54 9.16
C GLN A 52 4.62 8.52 9.70
N GLU A 53 3.62 8.29 8.84
CA GLU A 53 2.21 8.23 9.24
C GLU A 53 1.92 6.98 10.09
N GLY A 54 2.60 5.87 9.81
CA GLY A 54 2.52 4.65 10.60
C GLY A 54 3.05 4.83 12.02
N LEU A 55 4.20 5.50 12.17
CA LEU A 55 4.73 5.86 13.50
C LEU A 55 3.76 6.77 14.26
N ALA A 56 3.15 7.76 13.59
CA ALA A 56 2.13 8.60 14.22
C ALA A 56 0.92 7.80 14.69
N GLY A 57 0.47 6.82 13.90
CA GLY A 57 -0.60 5.89 14.28
C GLY A 57 -0.25 5.04 15.51
N LEU A 58 0.99 4.52 15.59
CA LEU A 58 1.46 3.78 16.76
C LEU A 58 1.52 4.67 18.00
N VAL A 59 2.00 5.92 17.87
CA VAL A 59 1.99 6.90 18.97
C VAL A 59 0.56 7.18 19.45
N ALA A 60 -0.37 7.39 18.52
CA ALA A 60 -1.78 7.60 18.86
C ALA A 60 -2.38 6.41 19.63
N LEU A 61 -2.08 5.17 19.21
CA LEU A 61 -2.52 3.97 19.91
C LEU A 61 -1.95 3.89 21.34
N VAL A 62 -0.65 4.19 21.52
CA VAL A 62 -0.01 4.21 22.84
C VAL A 62 -0.69 5.22 23.77
N LEU A 63 -1.05 6.40 23.25
CA LEU A 63 -1.76 7.43 24.02
C LEU A 63 -3.15 6.96 24.45
N ILE A 64 -3.93 6.35 23.54
CA ILE A 64 -5.26 5.81 23.84
C ILE A 64 -5.18 4.72 24.92
N VAL A 65 -4.25 3.78 24.77
CA VAL A 65 -4.07 2.68 25.75
C VAL A 65 -3.63 3.21 27.10
N SER A 66 -2.72 4.19 27.13
CA SER A 66 -2.24 4.80 28.38
C SER A 66 -3.36 5.53 29.10
N TRP A 67 -4.19 6.29 28.37
CA TRP A 67 -5.32 6.97 28.98
C TRP A 67 -6.38 6.00 29.50
N TYR A 68 -6.67 4.92 28.77
CA TYR A 68 -7.58 3.88 29.24
C TYR A 68 -7.10 3.21 30.53
N LYS A 69 -5.79 2.96 30.68
CA LYS A 69 -5.22 2.42 31.91
C LYS A 69 -5.30 3.39 33.08
N THR A 70 -5.19 4.69 32.85
CA THR A 70 -5.24 5.70 33.92
C THR A 70 -6.66 5.97 34.41
N VAL A 71 -7.68 5.76 33.56
CA VAL A 71 -9.10 5.94 33.91
C VAL A 71 -9.68 4.73 34.67
N LYS A 72 -9.02 3.57 34.61
CA LYS A 72 -9.38 2.35 35.33
C LYS A 72 -8.56 2.20 36.62
#